data_AF-A0A3B0VRH4-F1
#
_entry.id   AF-A0A3B0VRH4-F1
#
_cell.length_a   1.000
_cell.length_b   1.000
_cell.length_c   1.000
_cell.angle_alpha   90.00
_cell.angle_beta   90.00
_cell.angle_gamma   90.00
#
_symmetry.space_group_name_H-M   'P 1'
#
loop_
_entity.id
_entity.type
_entity.pdbx_description
1 polymer ?
#
loop_
_entity_poly.entity_id
_entity_poly.type
_entity_poly.pdbx_seq_one_letter_code
_entity_poly.pdbx_strand_id
1 'polypeptide(L)'
;MIQRISALTRYFIKTVLSSLSGLFYLLFTLAFWYLLFNPQQGTPDVAYYQLVIGVFGTALAFLVTLTVAARANAAEHYPFLVRLPSRVEFVTAVLSSSLIITFVFQLILAILALFNGPSI
;
A
#
# COMPACT_ATOMS: atom_id res chain seq x y z
N MET A 1 -24.01 -6.76 2.52
CA MET A 1 -22.62 -7.04 2.99
C MET A 1 -21.58 -6.51 2.00
N ILE A 2 -21.50 -7.03 0.77
CA ILE A 2 -20.47 -6.65 -0.24
C ILE A 2 -20.40 -5.14 -0.54
N GLN A 3 -21.57 -4.48 -0.66
CA GLN A 3 -21.66 -3.05 -0.98
C GLN A 3 -21.11 -2.14 0.14
N ARG A 4 -21.24 -2.58 1.40
CA ARG A 4 -20.78 -1.82 2.57
C ARG A 4 -19.27 -1.96 2.74
N ILE A 5 -18.76 -3.18 2.60
CA ILE A 5 -17.31 -3.45 2.60
C ILE A 5 -16.64 -2.66 1.47
N SER A 6 -17.19 -2.67 0.26
CA SER A 6 -16.59 -1.93 -0.86
C SER A 6 -16.62 -0.41 -0.66
N ALA A 7 -17.69 0.13 -0.07
CA ALA A 7 -17.77 1.55 0.29
C ALA A 7 -16.70 1.95 1.33
N LEU A 8 -16.54 1.15 2.40
CA LEU A 8 -15.51 1.37 3.42
C LEU A 8 -14.09 1.24 2.85
N THR A 9 -13.85 0.21 2.02
CA THR A 9 -12.56 0.02 1.34
C THR A 9 -12.22 1.23 0.48
N ARG A 10 -13.16 1.73 -0.35
CA ARG A 10 -12.94 2.93 -1.17
C ARG A 10 -12.69 4.17 -0.32
N TYR A 11 -13.44 4.31 0.77
CA TYR A 11 -13.26 5.41 1.71
C TYR A 11 -11.85 5.41 2.30
N PHE A 12 -11.38 4.28 2.84
CA PHE A 12 -10.04 4.18 3.43
C PHE A 12 -8.94 4.40 2.39
N ILE A 13 -9.07 3.83 1.20
CA ILE A 13 -8.12 4.04 0.09
C ILE A 13 -8.00 5.52 -0.25
N LYS A 14 -9.13 6.18 -0.53
CA LYS A 14 -9.14 7.61 -0.87
C LYS A 14 -8.55 8.44 0.25
N THR A 15 -8.90 8.13 1.49
CA THR A 15 -8.49 8.86 2.69
C THR A 15 -6.98 8.74 2.93
N VAL A 16 -6.38 7.57 2.70
CA VAL A 16 -4.93 7.38 2.79
C VAL A 16 -4.21 8.07 1.64
N LEU A 17 -4.66 7.87 0.39
CA LEU A 17 -4.01 8.45 -0.79
C LEU A 17 -4.06 9.98 -0.81
N SER A 18 -5.15 10.60 -0.34
CA SER A 18 -5.28 12.06 -0.28
C SER A 18 -4.62 12.69 0.95
N SER A 19 -3.81 11.94 1.70
CA SER A 19 -3.22 12.41 2.94
C SER A 19 -1.70 12.53 2.87
N LEU A 20 -1.14 13.24 3.85
CA LEU A 20 0.31 13.36 4.00
C LEU A 20 0.99 11.99 4.13
N SER A 21 0.36 11.01 4.80
CA SER A 21 0.88 9.63 4.87
C SER A 21 0.97 8.97 3.50
N GLY A 22 -0.04 9.17 2.64
CA GLY A 22 -0.03 8.68 1.26
C GLY A 22 1.09 9.29 0.44
N LEU A 23 1.33 10.59 0.59
CA LEU A 23 2.47 11.28 -0.01
C LEU A 23 3.80 10.69 0.47
N PHE A 24 3.95 10.43 1.78
CA PHE A 24 5.15 9.79 2.32
C PHE A 24 5.37 8.40 1.74
N TYR A 25 4.33 7.59 1.54
CA TYR A 25 4.47 6.29 0.88
C TYR A 25 4.94 6.42 -0.56
N LEU A 26 4.42 7.40 -1.30
CA LEU A 26 4.87 7.66 -2.66
C LEU A 26 6.34 8.11 -2.70
N LEU A 27 6.72 9.07 -1.86
CA LEU A 27 8.11 9.55 -1.77
C LEU A 27 9.05 8.43 -1.33
N PHE A 28 8.65 7.61 -0.36
CA PHE A 28 9.41 6.45 0.08
C PHE A 28 9.59 5.43 -1.05
N THR A 29 8.54 5.17 -1.84
CA THR A 29 8.62 4.29 -3.02
C THR A 29 9.64 4.80 -4.03
N LEU A 30 9.61 6.10 -4.34
CA LEU A 30 10.55 6.72 -5.28
C LEU A 30 11.99 6.74 -4.75
N ALA A 31 12.17 7.07 -3.47
CA ALA A 31 13.50 7.06 -2.84
C ALA A 31 14.09 5.65 -2.81
N PHE A 32 13.27 4.65 -2.48
CA PHE A 32 13.67 3.24 -2.47
C PHE A 32 14.06 2.76 -3.87
N TRP A 33 13.27 3.11 -4.89
CA TRP A 33 13.61 2.85 -6.28
C TRP A 33 14.95 3.49 -6.67
N TYR A 34 15.11 4.79 -6.42
CA TYR A 34 16.32 5.51 -6.82
C TYR A 34 17.59 4.97 -6.16
N LEU A 35 17.51 4.56 -4.88
CA LEU A 35 18.65 4.05 -4.13
C LEU A 35 19.03 2.61 -4.53
N LEU A 36 18.05 1.73 -4.71
CA LEU A 36 18.31 0.29 -4.91
C LEU A 36 18.23 -0.17 -6.36
N PHE A 37 17.60 0.61 -7.24
CA PHE A 37 17.53 0.41 -8.69
C PHE A 37 18.11 1.62 -9.43
N ASN A 38 19.27 2.09 -8.94
CA ASN A 38 19.95 3.27 -9.48
C ASN A 38 20.19 3.08 -10.99
N PRO A 39 19.72 4.00 -11.87
CA PRO A 39 19.89 3.89 -13.32
C PRO A 39 21.35 3.89 -13.80
N GLN A 40 22.31 4.26 -12.94
CA GLN A 40 23.74 4.22 -13.24
C GLN A 40 24.39 2.86 -12.92
N GLN A 41 23.72 2.04 -12.12
CA GLN A 41 24.13 0.67 -11.85
C GLN A 41 23.53 -0.20 -12.96
N GLY A 42 24.33 -1.10 -13.54
CA GLY A 42 23.88 -1.98 -14.63
C GLY A 42 22.69 -2.87 -14.23
N THR A 43 22.23 -3.69 -15.17
CA THR A 43 21.06 -4.57 -15.00
C THR A 43 21.20 -5.49 -13.76
N PRO A 44 20.36 -5.31 -12.72
CA PRO A 44 20.42 -6.14 -11.52
C PRO A 44 20.05 -7.60 -11.83
N ASP A 45 20.64 -8.57 -11.14
CA ASP A 45 20.22 -9.97 -11.22
C ASP A 45 18.74 -10.13 -10.80
N VAL A 46 18.04 -11.10 -11.41
CA VAL A 46 16.63 -11.40 -11.15
C VAL A 46 16.40 -11.73 -9.68
N ALA A 47 17.34 -12.42 -9.04
CA ALA A 47 17.26 -12.74 -7.61
C ALA A 47 17.28 -11.47 -6.73
N TYR A 48 18.12 -10.49 -7.08
CA TYR A 48 18.18 -9.21 -6.37
C TYR A 48 16.87 -8.43 -6.55
N TYR A 49 16.35 -8.37 -7.78
CA TYR A 49 15.07 -7.72 -8.09
C TYR A 49 13.91 -8.28 -7.23
N GLN A 50 13.78 -9.61 -7.18
CA GLN A 50 12.73 -10.29 -6.42
C GLN A 50 12.86 -10.02 -4.91
N LEU A 51 14.08 -10.11 -4.37
CA LEU A 51 14.34 -9.90 -2.95
C LEU A 51 14.01 -8.47 -2.54
N VAL A 52 14.50 -7.49 -3.28
CA VAL A 52 14.32 -6.06 -2.97
C VAL A 52 12.84 -5.67 -3.02
N ILE A 53 12.10 -6.13 -4.04
CA ILE A 53 10.66 -5.90 -4.14
C ILE A 53 9.89 -6.62 -3.04
N GLY A 54 10.30 -7.84 -2.67
CA GLY A 54 9.68 -8.60 -1.59
C GLY A 54 9.84 -7.94 -0.22
N VAL A 55 11.04 -7.45 0.10
CA VAL A 55 11.34 -6.71 1.34
C VAL A 55 10.57 -5.40 1.38
N PHE A 56 10.53 -4.66 0.27
CA PHE A 56 9.75 -3.44 0.18
C PHE A 56 8.25 -3.71 0.41
N GLY A 57 7.71 -4.71 -0.27
CA GLY A 57 6.29 -5.09 -0.16
C GLY A 57 5.90 -5.48 1.26
N THR A 58 6.74 -6.25 1.96
CA THR A 58 6.48 -6.65 3.36
C THR A 58 6.52 -5.44 4.31
N ALA A 59 7.53 -4.59 4.22
CA ALA A 59 7.63 -3.38 5.04
C ALA A 59 6.46 -2.42 4.77
N LEU A 60 6.12 -2.20 3.50
CA LEU A 60 5.05 -1.30 3.10
C LEU A 60 3.68 -1.86 3.48
N ALA A 61 3.45 -3.17 3.35
CA ALA A 61 2.24 -3.83 3.83
C ALA A 61 2.00 -3.55 5.30
N PHE A 62 3.04 -3.69 6.13
CA PHE A 62 2.96 -3.43 7.56
C PHE A 62 2.60 -1.97 7.86
N LEU A 63 3.33 -1.01 7.28
CA LEU A 63 3.11 0.42 7.53
C LEU A 63 1.74 0.90 7.03
N VAL A 64 1.33 0.49 5.83
CA VAL A 64 0.02 0.82 5.26
C VAL A 64 -1.08 0.24 6.13
N THR A 65 -0.96 -1.02 6.56
CA THR A 65 -1.94 -1.65 7.44
C THR A 65 -2.08 -0.91 8.75
N LEU A 66 -0.97 -0.51 9.40
CA LEU A 66 -1.01 0.32 10.60
C LEU A 66 -1.69 1.66 10.36
N THR A 67 -1.43 2.30 9.23
CA THR A 67 -2.02 3.61 8.89
C THR A 67 -3.51 3.52 8.65
N VAL A 68 -3.95 2.49 7.90
CA VAL A 68 -5.37 2.23 7.66
C VAL A 68 -6.06 1.89 8.98
N ALA A 69 -5.47 1.01 9.80
CA ALA A 69 -6.02 0.63 11.10
C ALA A 69 -6.16 1.83 12.04
N ALA A 70 -5.14 2.70 12.11
CA ALA A 70 -5.19 3.92 12.93
C ALA A 70 -6.32 4.87 12.49
N ARG A 71 -6.49 5.04 11.18
CA ARG A 71 -7.59 5.85 10.62
C ARG A 71 -8.95 5.22 10.85
N ALA A 72 -9.02 3.90 10.75
CA ALA A 72 -10.23 3.16 11.00
C ALA A 72 -10.65 3.29 12.49
N ASN A 73 -9.69 3.21 13.42
CA ASN A 73 -9.89 3.47 14.85
C ASN A 73 -10.35 4.91 15.13
N ALA A 74 -9.71 5.91 14.51
CA ALA A 74 -10.14 7.31 14.65
C ALA A 74 -11.53 7.55 14.06
N ALA A 75 -11.87 6.86 12.97
CA ALA A 75 -13.16 6.95 12.30
C ALA A 75 -14.27 6.13 12.98
N GLU A 76 -14.01 5.42 14.08
CA GLU A 76 -15.06 4.75 14.87
C GLU A 76 -16.14 5.71 15.34
N HIS A 77 -15.84 7.00 15.50
CA HIS A 77 -16.80 8.04 15.89
C HIS A 77 -17.63 8.60 14.71
N TYR A 78 -17.36 8.16 13.47
CA TYR A 78 -18.07 8.63 12.28
C TYR A 78 -19.46 7.94 12.17
N PRO A 79 -20.56 8.68 11.93
CA PRO A 79 -21.92 8.13 12.02
C PRO A 79 -22.22 6.92 11.12
N PHE A 80 -21.53 6.80 9.98
CA PHE A 80 -21.65 5.65 9.08
C PHE A 80 -20.87 4.42 9.55
N LEU A 81 -19.88 4.60 10.43
CA LEU A 81 -19.03 3.55 11.00
C LEU A 81 -19.58 3.03 12.34
N VAL A 82 -20.12 3.91 13.20
CA VAL A 82 -20.76 3.56 14.48
C VAL A 82 -21.92 2.56 14.30
N ARG A 83 -22.59 2.59 13.14
CA ARG A 83 -23.77 1.76 12.83
C ARG A 83 -23.43 0.40 12.20
N LEU A 84 -22.15 0.00 12.13
CA LEU A 84 -21.77 -1.33 11.65
C LEU A 84 -22.14 -2.39 12.70
N PRO A 85 -23.09 -3.31 12.42
CA PRO A 85 -23.43 -4.37 13.36
C PRO A 85 -22.38 -5.47 13.42
N SER A 86 -21.44 -5.53 12.46
CA SER A 86 -20.44 -6.60 12.33
C SER A 86 -19.01 -6.08 12.33
N ARG A 87 -18.22 -6.51 13.33
CA ARG A 87 -16.76 -6.26 13.40
C ARG A 87 -16.02 -6.93 12.24
N VAL A 88 -16.55 -8.00 11.68
CA VAL A 88 -15.94 -8.73 10.56
C VAL A 88 -15.95 -7.89 9.28
N GLU A 89 -17.03 -7.17 9.00
CA GLU A 89 -17.13 -6.27 7.84
C GLU A 89 -16.08 -5.14 7.89
N PHE A 90 -15.79 -4.67 9.10
CA PHE A 90 -14.80 -3.62 9.32
C PHE A 90 -13.36 -4.14 9.13
N VAL A 91 -13.02 -5.26 9.76
CA VAL A 91 -11.70 -5.90 9.62
C VAL A 91 -11.42 -6.28 8.16
N THR A 92 -12.42 -6.82 7.45
CA THR A 92 -12.29 -7.17 6.03
C THR A 92 -12.07 -5.95 5.15
N ALA A 93 -12.72 -4.81 5.43
CA ALA A 93 -12.49 -3.56 4.71
C ALA A 93 -11.08 -2.98 4.98
N VAL A 94 -10.62 -3.02 6.23
CA VAL A 94 -9.25 -2.60 6.61
C VAL A 94 -8.20 -3.46 5.90
N LEU A 95 -8.37 -4.78 5.93
CA LEU A 95 -7.47 -5.71 5.25
C LEU A 95 -7.46 -5.47 3.74
N SER A 96 -8.65 -5.39 3.12
CA SER A 96 -8.79 -5.23 1.68
C SER A 96 -8.19 -3.91 1.19
N SER A 97 -8.46 -2.80 1.89
CA SER A 97 -7.87 -1.50 1.55
C SER A 97 -6.35 -1.49 1.69
N SER A 98 -5.82 -2.09 2.76
CA SER A 98 -4.37 -2.18 2.98
C SER A 98 -3.67 -3.00 1.90
N LEU A 99 -4.24 -4.15 1.52
CA LEU A 99 -3.71 -5.00 0.45
C LEU A 99 -3.73 -4.28 -0.90
N ILE A 100 -4.83 -3.61 -1.25
CA ILE A 100 -4.94 -2.87 -2.52
C ILE A 100 -3.92 -1.74 -2.59
N ILE A 101 -3.78 -0.94 -1.52
CA ILE A 101 -2.81 0.17 -1.49
C ILE A 101 -1.39 -0.37 -1.62
N THR A 102 -1.05 -1.41 -0.85
CA THR A 102 0.28 -2.03 -0.89
C THR A 102 0.59 -2.57 -2.27
N PHE A 103 -0.35 -3.29 -2.86
CA PHE A 103 -0.23 -3.84 -4.20
C PHE A 103 0.03 -2.76 -5.24
N VAL A 104 -0.69 -1.63 -5.17
CA VAL A 104 -0.49 -0.50 -6.09
C VAL A 104 0.93 0.07 -5.95
N PHE A 105 1.42 0.32 -4.74
CA PHE A 105 2.80 0.82 -4.56
C PHE A 105 3.87 -0.19 -4.97
N GLN A 106 3.65 -1.47 -4.69
CA GLN A 106 4.57 -2.54 -5.10
C GLN A 106 4.59 -2.68 -6.63
N LEU A 107 3.45 -2.52 -7.29
CA LEU A 107 3.33 -2.52 -8.75
C LEU A 107 4.00 -1.29 -9.36
N ILE A 108 3.85 -0.10 -8.76
CA ILE A 108 4.59 1.11 -9.17
C ILE A 108 6.10 0.86 -9.06
N LEU A 109 6.58 0.33 -7.93
CA LEU A 109 7.99 0.01 -7.75
C LEU A 109 8.48 -1.00 -8.79
N ALA A 110 7.73 -2.08 -9.03
CA ALA A 110 8.09 -3.10 -10.00
C ALA A 110 8.17 -2.54 -11.43
N ILE A 111 7.21 -1.70 -11.84
CA ILE A 111 7.23 -1.05 -13.16
C ILE A 111 8.44 -0.11 -13.27
N LEU A 112 8.70 0.71 -12.25
CA LEU A 112 9.85 1.62 -12.24
C LEU A 112 11.17 0.86 -12.28
N ALA A 113 11.26 -0.25 -11.55
CA ALA A 113 12.42 -1.12 -11.52
C ALA A 113 12.62 -1.83 -12.86
N LEU A 114 11.56 -2.10 -13.65
CA LEU A 114 11.67 -2.72 -14.97
C LEU A 114 12.38 -1.82 -15.99
N PHE A 115 12.22 -0.49 -15.91
CA PHE A 115 12.93 0.44 -16.80
C PHE A 115 14.45 0.39 -16.64
N ASN A 116 14.94 -0.02 -15.47
CA ASN A 116 16.36 -0.23 -15.16
C ASN A 116 16.67 -1.68 -14.77
N GLY A 117 15.76 -2.60 -15.10
CA GLY A 117 15.74 -3.96 -14.56
C GLY A 117 16.52 -4.95 -15.41
N PRO A 118 16.72 -6.18 -14.91
CA PRO A 118 17.40 -7.25 -15.65
C PRO A 118 16.91 -7.37 -17.10
N SER A 119 17.84 -7.54 -18.05
CA SER A 119 17.50 -7.97 -19.40
C SER A 119 16.90 -9.38 -19.30
N ILE A 120 15.59 -9.46 -19.49
CA ILE A 120 14.82 -10.72 -19.50
C ILE A 120 15.22 -11.57 -20.71
#